data_AF-A0A0K2B5T4-F1
#
_entry.id   AF-A0A0K2B5T4-F1
#
_cell.length_a   1.000
_cell.length_b   1.000
_cell.length_c   1.000
_cell.angle_alpha   90.00
_cell.angle_beta   90.00
_cell.angle_gamma   90.00
#
_symmetry.space_group_name_H-M   'P 1'
#
loop_
_entity.id
_entity.type
_entity.pdbx_description
1 polymer ?
#
loop_
_entity_poly.entity_id
_entity_poly.type
_entity_poly.pdbx_seq_one_letter_code
_entity_poly.pdbx_strand_id
1 'polypeptide(L)'
;MTLVIELRRGVSTARTGRKSGPRPAAGALERIVVDDELWAALETLGRHRLPTLADVDPYGDTVLRGEAVDRLVRELEGSDLARLRGAESQAVSTLLAWGLRCRADRDLRIAFSGD
;
A
#
# COMPACT_ATOMS: atom_id res chain seq x y z
N MET A 1 3.42 15.33 6.70
CA MET A 1 3.04 14.18 7.55
C MET A 1 3.56 12.96 6.84
N THR A 2 4.49 12.24 7.47
CA THR A 2 5.31 11.26 6.76
C THR A 2 4.72 9.87 6.93
N LEU A 3 4.49 9.19 5.82
CA LEU A 3 3.96 7.84 5.79
C LEU A 3 5.03 6.90 5.23
N VAL A 4 5.32 5.83 5.96
CA VAL A 4 6.19 4.77 5.47
C VAL A 4 5.32 3.76 4.72
N ILE A 5 5.60 3.58 3.43
CA ILE A 5 4.89 2.65 2.55
C ILE A 5 5.84 1.52 2.17
N GLU A 6 5.46 0.30 2.51
CA GLU A 6 6.27 -0.90 2.29
C GLU A 6 5.57 -1.88 1.36
N LEU A 7 6.29 -2.40 0.36
CA LEU A 7 5.89 -3.61 -0.34
C LEU A 7 6.52 -4.79 0.40
N ARG A 8 5.69 -5.69 0.92
CA ARG A 8 6.16 -6.87 1.67
C ARG A 8 5.65 -8.15 1.03
N ARG A 9 6.47 -9.18 1.09
CA ARG A 9 6.11 -10.56 0.74
C ARG A 9 5.74 -11.33 1.99
N GLY A 10 4.52 -11.84 2.05
CA GLY A 10 4.07 -12.77 3.08
C GLY A 10 4.94 -14.02 3.13
N VAL A 11 5.16 -14.53 4.34
CA VAL A 11 5.83 -15.83 4.52
C VAL A 11 4.75 -16.89 4.36
N SER A 12 4.87 -17.74 3.34
CA SER A 12 3.95 -18.88 3.16
C SER A 12 4.00 -19.75 4.41
N THR A 13 2.91 -19.77 5.19
CA THR A 13 2.75 -20.71 6.30
C THR A 13 2.28 -22.07 5.76
N ALA A 14 3.01 -22.62 4.79
CA ALA A 14 2.90 -24.03 4.47
C ALA A 14 3.23 -24.80 5.76
N ARG A 15 2.21 -25.49 6.27
CA ARG A 15 2.10 -26.03 7.62
C ARG A 15 3.16 -27.12 7.89
N THR A 16 4.38 -26.73 8.26
CA THR A 16 5.32 -27.63 8.96
C THR A 16 5.11 -27.44 10.45
N GLY A 17 4.46 -28.42 11.09
CA GLY A 17 4.15 -28.36 12.51
C GLY A 17 5.40 -28.11 13.36
N ARG A 18 5.44 -26.99 14.07
CA ARG A 18 6.18 -26.81 15.32
C ARG A 18 5.76 -25.52 16.03
N LYS A 19 5.62 -25.66 17.35
CA LYS A 19 5.41 -24.69 18.44
C LYS A 19 5.32 -23.21 18.09
N SER A 20 4.37 -22.53 18.73
CA SER A 20 4.22 -21.07 18.79
C SER A 20 5.55 -20.37 19.11
N GLY A 21 6.26 -19.97 18.06
CA GLY A 21 7.42 -19.09 18.10
C GLY A 21 7.00 -17.61 18.02
N PRO A 22 7.96 -16.67 18.04
CA PRO A 22 7.69 -15.24 18.14
C PRO A 22 6.76 -14.78 17.01
N ARG A 23 5.94 -13.75 17.31
CA ARG A 23 4.96 -13.08 16.44
C ARG A 23 5.37 -13.19 14.97
N PRO A 24 4.52 -13.70 14.06
CA PRO A 24 4.91 -13.95 12.67
C PRO A 24 5.52 -12.69 12.10
N ALA A 25 6.78 -12.80 11.64
CA ALA A 25 7.52 -11.70 11.06
C ALA A 25 6.62 -11.02 10.02
N ALA A 26 6.45 -9.71 10.14
CA ALA A 26 5.91 -8.94 9.05
C ALA A 26 6.79 -9.28 7.84
N GLY A 27 6.24 -9.99 6.84
CA GLY A 27 7.01 -10.74 5.86
C GLY A 27 8.09 -9.93 5.13
N ALA A 28 8.91 -10.58 4.31
CA ALA A 28 10.12 -10.00 3.74
C ALA A 28 9.85 -8.65 3.06
N LEU A 29 10.59 -7.61 3.47
CA LEU A 29 10.52 -6.29 2.85
C LEU A 29 11.12 -6.38 1.45
N GLU A 30 10.34 -6.05 0.43
CA GLU A 30 10.85 -5.97 -0.94
C GLU A 30 11.23 -4.54 -1.31
N ARG A 31 10.43 -3.56 -0.91
CA ARG A 31 10.66 -2.13 -1.20
C ARG A 31 10.05 -1.26 -0.10
N ILE A 32 10.63 -0.10 0.11
CA ILE A 32 10.16 0.92 1.06
C ILE A 32 10.21 2.29 0.39
N VAL A 33 9.18 3.09 0.62
CA VAL A 33 9.13 4.51 0.27
C VAL A 33 8.68 5.26 1.51
N VAL A 34 9.37 6.35 1.82
CA VAL A 34 8.96 7.31 2.85
C VAL A 34 8.35 8.48 2.07
N ASP A 35 7.07 8.72 2.27
CA ASP A 35 6.29 9.66 1.46
C ASP A 35 5.55 10.67 2.31
N ASP A 36 5.73 11.94 2.01
CA ASP A 36 5.01 13.07 2.61
C ASP A 36 3.95 13.67 1.67
N GLU A 37 3.88 13.19 0.43
CA GLU A 37 3.08 13.77 -0.67
C GLU A 37 1.80 12.98 -0.97
N LEU A 38 1.61 11.77 -0.41
CA LEU A 38 0.41 10.96 -0.62
C LEU A 38 -0.87 11.72 -0.26
N TRP A 39 -0.83 12.46 0.85
CA TRP A 39 -1.98 13.23 1.31
C TRP A 39 -2.33 14.38 0.37
N ALA A 40 -1.31 15.08 -0.16
CA ALA A 40 -1.51 16.12 -1.17
C ALA A 40 -2.10 15.54 -2.46
N ALA A 41 -1.60 14.37 -2.89
CA ALA A 41 -2.17 13.65 -4.02
C ALA A 41 -3.65 13.26 -3.79
N LEU A 42 -4.01 12.82 -2.58
CA LEU A 42 -5.39 12.50 -2.21
C LEU A 42 -6.30 13.73 -2.16
N GLU A 43 -5.79 14.89 -1.75
CA GLU A 43 -6.52 16.15 -1.80
C GLU A 43 -6.76 16.58 -3.26
N THR A 44 -5.74 16.50 -4.11
CA THR A 44 -5.81 16.84 -5.53
C THR A 44 -6.78 15.94 -6.30
N LEU A 45 -6.73 14.62 -6.07
CA LEU A 45 -7.61 13.65 -6.74
C LEU A 45 -9.01 13.56 -6.11
N GLY A 46 -9.13 13.95 -4.84
CA GLY A 46 -10.35 13.91 -4.05
C GLY A 46 -10.49 12.59 -3.29
N ARG A 47 -10.42 12.67 -1.95
CA ARG A 47 -10.53 11.53 -1.01
C ARG A 47 -11.74 10.63 -1.24
N HIS A 48 -12.87 11.20 -1.67
CA HIS A 48 -14.11 10.45 -1.97
C HIS A 48 -13.97 9.47 -3.15
N ARG A 49 -12.99 9.67 -4.03
CA ARG A 49 -12.71 8.80 -5.19
C ARG A 49 -11.71 7.69 -4.88
N LEU A 50 -10.98 7.84 -3.77
CA LEU A 50 -9.92 6.95 -3.33
C LEU A 50 -10.19 6.47 -1.89
N PRO A 51 -11.36 5.85 -1.63
CA PRO A 51 -11.76 5.46 -0.28
C PRO A 51 -10.74 4.51 0.37
N THR A 52 -10.10 3.63 -0.40
CA THR A 52 -9.11 2.70 0.16
C THR A 52 -7.90 3.43 0.77
N LEU A 53 -7.46 4.54 0.15
CA LEU A 53 -6.38 5.37 0.69
C LEU A 53 -6.88 6.37 1.73
N ALA A 54 -8.12 6.85 1.61
CA ALA A 54 -8.72 7.75 2.58
C ALA A 54 -8.91 7.10 3.96
N ASP A 55 -9.06 5.77 4.00
CA ASP A 55 -9.18 4.94 5.20
C ASP A 55 -7.83 4.51 5.81
N VAL A 56 -6.70 4.82 5.16
CA VAL A 56 -5.38 4.55 5.75
C VAL A 56 -5.20 5.43 6.98
N ASP A 57 -5.02 4.78 8.13
CA ASP A 57 -4.72 5.48 9.38
C ASP A 57 -3.30 6.04 9.29
N PRO A 58 -3.12 7.37 9.32
CA PRO A 58 -1.83 7.94 9.09
C PRO A 58 -0.97 8.04 10.36
N TYR A 59 -1.48 7.58 11.50
CA TYR A 59 -0.74 7.39 12.75
C TYR A 59 -0.68 5.91 13.15
N GLY A 60 -1.24 5.03 12.33
CA GLY A 60 -1.39 3.62 12.61
C GLY A 60 -0.80 2.75 11.51
N ASP A 61 -0.82 1.45 11.77
CA ASP A 61 -0.43 0.45 10.77
C ASP A 61 -1.65 0.02 9.95
N THR A 62 -1.60 0.22 8.64
CA THR A 62 -2.61 -0.26 7.69
C THR A 62 -1.98 -1.24 6.70
N VAL A 63 -2.62 -2.38 6.44
CA VAL A 63 -2.12 -3.39 5.49
C VAL A 63 -3.17 -3.72 4.44
N LEU A 64 -2.82 -3.50 3.17
CA LEU A 64 -3.64 -3.85 2.02
C LEU A 64 -3.16 -5.14 1.38
N ARG A 65 -4.09 -6.08 1.16
CA ARG A 65 -3.87 -7.36 0.46
C ARG A 65 -5.14 -7.82 -0.24
N GLY A 66 -5.00 -8.70 -1.25
CA GLY A 66 -6.14 -9.30 -1.94
C GLY A 66 -7.12 -8.26 -2.49
N GLU A 67 -8.40 -8.40 -2.15
CA GLU A 67 -9.45 -7.48 -2.63
C GLU A 67 -9.22 -6.01 -2.29
N ALA A 68 -8.57 -5.70 -1.17
CA ALA A 68 -8.28 -4.32 -0.81
C ALA A 68 -7.27 -3.70 -1.80
N VAL A 69 -6.33 -4.49 -2.31
CA VAL A 69 -5.42 -4.05 -3.37
C VAL A 69 -6.13 -3.98 -4.72
N ASP A 70 -7.02 -4.93 -5.02
CA ASP A 70 -7.83 -4.87 -6.24
C ASP A 70 -8.69 -3.59 -6.28
N ARG A 71 -9.27 -3.19 -5.14
CA ARG A 71 -10.00 -1.92 -4.99
C ARG A 71 -9.09 -0.72 -5.18
N LEU A 72 -7.97 -0.66 -4.46
CA LEU A 72 -6.98 0.40 -4.61
C LEU A 72 -6.57 0.61 -6.07
N VAL A 73 -6.24 -0.47 -6.79
CA VAL A 73 -5.81 -0.39 -8.19
C VAL A 73 -6.92 0.19 -9.06
N ARG A 74 -8.17 -0.28 -8.90
CA ARG A 74 -9.32 0.25 -9.67
C ARG A 74 -9.58 1.72 -9.38
N GLU A 75 -9.45 2.13 -8.13
CA GLU A 75 -9.62 3.53 -7.70
C GLU A 75 -8.54 4.44 -8.32
N LEU A 76 -7.28 3.99 -8.33
CA LEU A 76 -6.17 4.71 -8.95
C LEU A 76 -6.27 4.74 -10.48
N GLU A 77 -6.64 3.64 -11.13
CA GLU A 77 -6.86 3.58 -12.58
C GLU A 77 -8.05 4.44 -13.04
N GLY A 78 -9.09 4.57 -12.19
CA GLY A 78 -10.24 5.43 -12.43
C GLY A 78 -10.03 6.92 -12.09
N SER A 79 -8.86 7.27 -11.56
CA SER A 79 -8.53 8.63 -11.15
C SER A 79 -7.81 9.41 -12.26
N ASP A 80 -8.02 10.72 -12.29
CA ASP A 80 -7.35 11.60 -13.25
C ASP A 80 -5.92 11.94 -12.78
N LEU A 81 -5.01 10.99 -12.97
CA LEU A 81 -3.61 11.09 -12.55
C LEU A 81 -2.85 12.24 -13.25
N ALA A 82 -3.38 12.80 -14.35
CA ALA A 82 -2.78 13.93 -15.05
C ALA A 82 -2.83 15.24 -14.23
N ARG A 83 -3.67 15.28 -13.19
CA ARG A 83 -3.77 16.39 -12.25
C ARG A 83 -2.62 16.43 -11.24
N LEU A 84 -1.95 15.30 -11.01
CA LEU A 84 -0.81 15.22 -10.11
C LEU A 84 0.44 15.81 -10.74
N ARG A 85 1.32 16.38 -9.90
CA ARG A 85 2.60 16.95 -10.34
C ARG A 85 3.75 16.43 -9.49
N GLY A 86 4.94 16.36 -10.09
CA GLY A 86 6.19 16.06 -9.38
C GLY A 86 6.10 14.82 -8.50
N ALA A 87 6.35 15.02 -7.20
CA ALA A 87 6.42 13.96 -6.20
C ALA A 87 5.07 13.26 -5.96
N GLU A 88 3.93 13.97 -6.01
CA GLU A 88 2.60 13.36 -5.90
C GLU A 88 2.38 12.28 -6.98
N SER A 89 2.76 12.61 -8.22
CA SER A 89 2.61 11.71 -9.37
C SER A 89 3.50 10.49 -9.21
N GLN A 90 4.70 10.66 -8.66
CA GLN A 90 5.64 9.58 -8.39
C GLN A 90 5.14 8.64 -7.28
N ALA A 91 4.59 9.21 -6.20
CA ALA A 91 4.01 8.44 -5.10
C ALA A 91 2.83 7.58 -5.58
N VAL A 92 1.88 8.18 -6.30
CA VAL A 92 0.70 7.46 -6.80
C VAL A 92 1.06 6.44 -7.88
N SER A 93 2.00 6.76 -8.78
CA SER A 93 2.49 5.80 -9.79
C SER A 93 3.19 4.60 -9.14
N THR A 94 3.94 4.83 -8.05
CA THR A 94 4.60 3.76 -7.30
C THR A 94 3.57 2.85 -6.63
N LEU A 95 2.57 3.43 -5.97
CA LEU A 95 1.46 2.69 -5.37
C LEU A 95 0.68 1.87 -6.40
N LEU A 96 0.39 2.44 -7.57
CA LEU A 96 -0.27 1.71 -8.66
C LEU A 96 0.59 0.54 -9.14
N ALA A 97 1.89 0.76 -9.37
CA ALA A 97 2.81 -0.29 -9.79
C ALA A 97 2.91 -1.43 -8.75
N TRP A 98 2.91 -1.10 -7.47
CA TRP A 98 2.92 -2.08 -6.38
C TRP A 98 1.59 -2.82 -6.29
N GLY A 99 0.47 -2.11 -6.45
CA GLY A 99 -0.86 -2.71 -6.50
C GLY A 99 -0.97 -3.74 -7.63
N LEU A 100 -0.52 -3.40 -8.83
CA LEU A 100 -0.47 -4.32 -9.98
C LEU A 100 0.41 -5.54 -9.70
N ARG A 101 1.56 -5.37 -9.05
CA ARG A 101 2.40 -6.51 -8.63
C ARG A 101 1.69 -7.41 -7.63
N CYS A 102 1.00 -6.86 -6.63
CA CYS A 102 0.19 -7.63 -5.68
C CYS A 102 -1.00 -8.36 -6.33
N ARG A 103 -1.54 -7.85 -7.44
CA ARG A 103 -2.56 -8.57 -8.22
C ARG A 103 -1.99 -9.81 -8.90
N ALA A 104 -0.76 -9.71 -9.41
CA ALA A 104 -0.06 -10.82 -10.05
C ALA A 104 0.51 -11.83 -9.04
N ASP A 105 0.86 -11.38 -7.83
CA ASP A 105 1.48 -12.19 -6.78
C ASP A 105 0.72 -12.03 -5.46
N ARG A 106 -0.08 -13.06 -5.12
CA ARG A 106 -0.98 -13.07 -3.96
C ARG A 106 -0.24 -13.10 -2.62
N ASP A 107 1.06 -13.38 -2.63
CA ASP A 107 1.88 -13.31 -1.43
C ASP A 107 2.36 -11.88 -1.14
N LEU A 108 2.24 -10.95 -2.10
CA LEU A 108 2.58 -9.55 -1.86
C LEU A 108 1.45 -8.78 -1.17
N ARG A 109 1.85 -7.79 -0.38
CA ARG A 109 0.97 -6.85 0.33
C ARG A 109 1.64 -5.49 0.47
N ILE A 110 0.83 -4.45 0.56
CA ILE A 110 1.28 -3.08 0.81
C ILE A 110 0.99 -2.75 2.27
N ALA A 111 2.00 -2.34 3.03
CA ALA A 111 1.85 -1.86 4.39
C ALA A 111 2.10 -0.35 4.43
N PHE A 112 1.34 0.34 5.27
CA PHE A 112 1.44 1.76 5.56
C PHE A 112 1.65 1.89 7.06
N SER A 113 2.63 2.70 7.47
CA SER A 113 2.92 2.98 8.87
C SER A 113 3.14 4.49 9.03
N GLY A 114 2.34 5.09 9.90
CA GLY A 114 2.53 6.46 10.37
C GLY A 114 3.55 6.56 11.51
N ASP A 115 4.03 7.78 11.75
CA ASP A 115 4.77 8.18 12.97
C ASP A 115 3.87 9.08 13.83
#